data_AF-A0A5Q0CDN2-F1
#
_entry.id   AF-A0A5Q0CDN2-F1
#
_cell.length_a   1.000
_cell.length_b   1.000
_cell.length_c   1.000
_cell.angle_alpha   90.00
_cell.angle_beta   90.00
_cell.angle_gamma   90.00
#
_symmetry.space_group_name_H-M   'P 1'
#
loop_
_entity.id
_entity.type
_entity.pdbx_description
1 polymer ?
#
loop_
_entity_poly.entity_id
_entity_poly.type
_entity_poly.pdbx_seq_one_letter_code
_entity_poly.pdbx_strand_id
1 'polypeptide(L)' 'MQQGLATITISDEGLSEHVAFEIKDRTGLLFARQELLLRAKNAKNVRLSLLTARCEHLIRIGNIDFSCANFSIIRDL' A
#
# COMPACT_ATOMS: atom_id res chain seq x y z
N MET A 1 -10.42 11.04 6.86
CA MET A 1 -9.23 10.91 5.99
C MET A 1 -8.05 10.73 6.93
N GLN A 2 -7.34 9.61 6.82
CA GLN A 2 -6.20 9.26 7.67
C GLN A 2 -4.94 9.24 6.82
N GLN A 3 -3.83 9.75 7.34
CA GLN A 3 -2.55 9.78 6.62
C GLN A 3 -1.41 9.45 7.57
N GLY A 4 -0.28 9.00 7.04
CA GLY A 4 0.89 8.71 7.83
C GLY A 4 1.86 7.75 7.15
N LEU A 5 2.61 7.02 7.98
CA LEU A 5 3.54 6.00 7.53
C LEU A 5 2.96 4.60 7.71
N ALA A 6 3.24 3.75 6.74
CA ALA A 6 2.88 2.35 6.74
C ALA A 6 4.05 1.51 6.24
N THR A 7 3.90 0.20 6.35
CA THR A 7 4.78 -0.76 5.70
C THR A 7 3.98 -1.49 4.64
N ILE A 8 4.47 -1.48 3.40
CA ILE A 8 3.92 -2.30 2.33
C ILE A 8 4.71 -3.61 2.28
N THR A 9 4.00 -4.74 2.28
CA THR A 9 4.60 -6.07 2.20
C THR A 9 4.08 -6.81 0.98
N ILE A 10 4.98 -7.20 0.09
CA ILE A 10 4.71 -8.03 -1.09
C ILE A 10 5.11 -9.46 -0.72
N SER A 11 4.13 -10.27 -0.32
CA SER A 11 4.42 -11.60 0.26
C SER A 11 5.08 -12.54 -0.74
N ASP A 12 4.72 -12.43 -2.01
CA ASP A 12 5.24 -13.27 -3.10
C ASP A 12 6.75 -13.06 -3.34
N GLU A 13 7.28 -11.88 -2.98
CA GLU A 13 8.69 -11.48 -3.18
C GLU A 13 9.50 -11.46 -1.88
N GLY A 14 8.86 -11.66 -0.72
CA GLY A 14 9.51 -11.44 0.59
C GLY A 14 9.97 -9.99 0.80
N LEU A 15 9.39 -9.04 0.05
CA LEU A 15 9.77 -7.63 0.06
C LEU A 15 8.88 -6.85 1.04
N SER A 16 9.50 -6.03 1.88
CA SER A 16 8.79 -5.15 2.81
C SER A 16 9.50 -3.80 2.91
N GLU A 17 8.77 -2.71 2.69
CA GLU A 17 9.32 -1.35 2.67
C GLU A 17 8.38 -0.34 3.33
N HIS A 18 8.96 0.75 3.85
CA HIS A 18 8.19 1.86 4.41
C HIS A 18 7.66 2.78 3.31
N VAL A 19 6.41 3.19 3.48
CA VAL A 19 5.67 4.02 2.53
C VAL A 19 4.87 5.07 3.29
N ALA A 20 4.58 6.20 2.63
CA ALA A 20 3.58 7.13 3.12
C ALA A 20 2.22 6.82 2.48
N PHE A 21 1.14 7.11 3.18
CA PHE A 21 -0.21 6.84 2.69
C PHE A 21 -1.19 7.96 3.05
N GLU A 22 -2.25 8.05 2.26
CA GLU A 22 -3.51 8.71 2.58
C GLU A 22 -4.65 7.73 2.34
N ILE A 23 -5.55 7.54 3.32
CA ILE A 23 -6.71 6.65 3.26
C ILE A 23 -7.98 7.45 3.49
N LYS A 24 -8.98 7.15 2.65
CA LYS A 24 -10.36 7.56 2.82
C LYS A 24 -11.26 6.36 2.53
N ASP A 25 -11.95 5.89 3.57
CA ASP A 25 -12.81 4.72 3.52
C ASP A 25 -12.05 3.46 3.06
N ARG A 26 -12.37 2.91 1.88
CA ARG A 26 -11.73 1.70 1.32
C ARG A 26 -10.76 2.00 0.18
N THR A 27 -10.40 3.25 -0.03
CA THR A 27 -9.43 3.65 -1.06
C THR A 27 -8.41 4.63 -0.50
N GLY A 28 -7.32 4.81 -1.23
CA GLY A 28 -6.26 5.70 -0.80
C GLY A 28 -5.20 5.96 -1.85
N LEU A 29 -4.21 6.75 -1.45
CA LEU A 29 -2.98 7.01 -2.17
C LEU A 29 -1.79 6.45 -1.40
N LEU A 30 -0.85 5.88 -2.13
CA LEU A 30 0.41 5.37 -1.64
C LEU A 30 1.54 6.14 -2.29
N PHE A 31 2.48 6.60 -1.46
CA PHE A 31 3.65 7.34 -1.90
C PHE A 31 4.90 6.53 -1.60
N ALA A 32 5.60 6.14 -2.66
CA ALA A 32 6.80 5.31 -2.58
C ALA A 32 7.66 5.42 -3.86
N ARG A 33 8.76 4.68 -3.90
CA ARG A 33 9.56 4.54 -5.13
C ARG A 33 8.71 3.90 -6.22
N GLN A 34 8.80 4.42 -7.45
CA GLN A 34 8.03 3.91 -8.59
C GLN A 34 8.22 2.40 -8.80
N GLU A 35 9.44 1.91 -8.63
CA GLU A 35 9.76 0.48 -8.76
C GLU A 35 8.96 -0.39 -7.76
N LEU A 36 8.87 0.05 -6.49
CA LEU A 36 8.09 -0.63 -5.47
C LEU A 36 6.60 -0.67 -5.83
N LEU A 37 6.06 0.45 -6.32
CA LEU A 37 4.66 0.56 -6.73
C LEU A 37 4.36 -0.36 -7.93
N LEU A 38 5.27 -0.43 -8.90
CA LEU A 38 5.15 -1.33 -10.05
C LEU A 38 5.19 -2.80 -9.64
N ARG A 39 6.09 -3.18 -8.74
CA ARG A 39 6.12 -4.55 -8.17
C ARG A 39 4.83 -4.87 -7.43
N ALA A 40 4.40 -3.99 -6.54
CA ALA A 40 3.16 -4.16 -5.76
C ALA A 40 1.92 -4.27 -6.66
N LYS A 41 1.86 -3.53 -7.77
CA LYS A 41 0.76 -3.64 -8.76
C LYS A 41 0.67 -5.01 -9.42
N ASN A 42 1.81 -5.65 -9.68
CA ASN A 42 1.86 -6.95 -10.34
C ASN A 42 1.73 -8.14 -9.37
N ALA A 43 1.87 -7.89 -8.06
CA ALA A 43 1.78 -8.92 -7.03
C ALA A 43 0.34 -9.36 -6.73
N LYS A 44 0.18 -10.59 -6.24
CA LYS A 44 -1.13 -11.12 -5.83
C LYS A 44 -1.48 -10.75 -4.41
N ASN A 45 -0.50 -10.70 -3.52
CA ASN A 45 -0.69 -10.47 -2.08
C ASN A 45 0.13 -9.28 -1.60
N VAL A 46 -0.53 -8.12 -1.54
CA VAL A 46 0.04 -6.87 -1.05
C VAL A 46 -0.68 -6.45 0.22
N ARG A 47 0.09 -6.30 1.31
CA ARG A 47 -0.43 -5.88 2.60
C ARG A 47 0.08 -4.49 2.94
N LEU A 48 -0.78 -3.69 3.56
CA LEU A 48 -0.47 -2.37 4.07
C LEU A 48 -0.68 -2.35 5.57
N SER A 49 0.42 -2.31 6.33
CA SER A 49 0.42 -2.26 7.79
C SER A 49 0.62 -0.82 8.26
N LEU A 50 -0.40 -0.20 8.85
CA LEU A 50 -0.37 1.18 9.35
C LEU A 50 0.44 1.26 10.65
N LEU A 51 1.49 2.07 10.67
CA LEU A 51 2.37 2.19 11.84
C LEU A 51 1.71 2.92 13.02
N THR A 52 0.71 3.76 12.75
CA THR A 52 0.04 4.58 13.77
C THR A 52 -1.13 3.88 14.46
N ALA A 53 -1.72 2.85 13.83
CA ALA A 53 -2.99 2.27 14.29
C ALA A 53 -2.94 0.76 14.59
N ARG A 54 -1.77 0.10 14.44
CA ARG A 54 -1.64 -1.37 14.49
C ARG A 54 -2.74 -2.08 13.69
N CYS A 55 -2.97 -1.60 12.47
CA CYS A 55 -3.99 -2.11 11.56
C CYS A 55 -3.32 -2.58 10.28
N GLU A 56 -3.74 -3.72 9.74
CA GLU A 56 -3.24 -4.25 8.48
C GLU A 56 -4.39 -4.40 7.48
N HIS A 57 -4.13 -4.04 6.23
CA HIS A 57 -5.09 -4.15 5.14
C HIS A 57 -4.49 -4.97 4.00
N LEU A 58 -5.27 -5.88 3.43
CA LEU A 58 -4.98 -6.45 2.11
C LEU A 58 -5.42 -5.45 1.05
N ILE A 59 -4.51 -5.02 0.17
CA ILE A 59 -4.76 -3.95 -0.79
C ILE A 59 -4.48 -4.38 -2.25
N ARG A 60 -5.02 -3.61 -3.20
CA ARG A 60 -4.71 -3.69 -4.64
C ARG A 60 -4.19 -2.34 -5.10
N ILE A 61 -3.04 -2.31 -5.76
CA ILE A 61 -2.51 -1.08 -6.40
C ILE A 61 -3.18 -0.88 -7.77
N GLY A 62 -3.60 0.35 -8.04
CA GLY A 62 -4.25 0.76 -9.28
C GLY A 62 -3.31 1.52 -10.23
N ASN A 63 -3.68 2.74 -10.60
CA ASN A 63 -2.84 3.62 -11.42
C ASN A 63 -1.65 4.12 -10.62
N ILE A 64 -0.52 4.25 -11.30
CA ILE A 64 0.75 4.72 -10.74
C ILE A 64 1.14 5.95 -11.55
N ASP A 65 1.44 7.04 -10.85
CA ASP A 65 1.94 8.29 -11.38
C ASP A 65 3.26 8.64 -10.67
N PHE A 66 4.38 8.29 -11.31
CA PHE A 66 5.73 8.35 -10.75
C PHE A 66 5.85 7.74 -9.33
N SER A 67 5.84 8.58 -8.29
CA SER A 67 6.01 8.22 -6.88
C SER A 67 4.69 8.09 -6.12
N CYS A 68 3.55 8.14 -6.79
CA CYS A 68 2.22 8.04 -6.22
C CYS A 68 1.42 6.92 -6.89
N ALA A 69 0.59 6.20 -6.15
CA ALA A 69 -0.36 5.24 -6.71
C ALA A 69 -1.66 5.23 -5.94
N ASN A 70 -2.79 5.08 -6.64
CA ASN A 70 -4.04 4.78 -5.95
C ASN A 70 -4.08 3.32 -5.52
N PHE A 71 -4.75 3.03 -4.41
CA PHE A 71 -5.02 1.67 -3.98
C PHE A 71 -6.44 1.52 -3.44
N SER A 72 -6.88 0.26 -3.37
CA SER A 72 -8.16 -0.12 -2.77
C SER A 72 -7.94 -1.22 -1.73
N ILE A 73 -8.64 -1.14 -0.60
CA ILE A 73 -8.64 -2.13 0.46
C ILE A 73 -9.58 -3.27 0.09
N ILE A 74 -9.01 -4.45 -0.18
CA ILE A 74 -9.73 -5.67 -0.47
C ILE A 74 -10.35 -6.24 0.81
N ARG A 75 -9.59 -6.21 1.92
CA ARG A 75 -10.01 -6.78 3.21
C ARG A 75 -9.17 -6.21 4.35
N ASP A 76 -9.79 -6.03 5.52
CA ASP A 76 -9.09 -5.74 6.78
C ASP A 76 -8.61 -7.04 7.42
N LEU A 77 -7.37 -7.06 7.91
CA LEU A 77 -6.70 -8.25 8.48
C LEU A 77 -6.55 -8.16 10.00
#